data_AF-A0A2G5UY24-F1
#
_entry.id   AF-A0A2G5UY24-F1
#
_cell.length_a   1.000
_cell.length_b   1.000
_cell.length_c   1.000
_cell.angle_alpha   90.00
_cell.angle_beta   90.00
_cell.angle_gamma   90.00
#
_symmetry.space_group_name_H-M   'P 1'
#
loop_
_entity.id
_entity.type
_entity.pdbx_description
1 polymer ?
#
loop_
_entity_poly.entity_id
_entity_poly.type
_entity_poly.pdbx_seq_one_letter_code
_entity_poly.pdbx_strand_id
1 'polypeptide(L)'
;MSNRDTFRFLDLPIVVTRNVLSTMDSFDIFWLNLLEGRIKESVEWVKQRFPEIERIHIHGPNVPQKDVQYILDNITPTNKLRITAETNEKLPLKIEGTFEQIRIGSGSWITVDHAMNFNFPYVALMGTIITNQELNMILKNWIDMKCHLNTKQLEINLMDRKNFLDTVLEKIPYKKGQPIVPVNPYHSLVEGEYDIKRSDGLTASIYICEGPQGLEMGLKTKD
;
A
#
# COMPACT_ATOMS: atom_id res chain seq x y z
N MET A 1 -27.51 -5.49 -16.27
CA MET A 1 -27.16 -4.34 -17.12
C MET A 1 -27.78 -3.09 -16.50
N SER A 2 -27.00 -2.32 -15.74
CA SER A 2 -27.40 -1.00 -15.26
C SER A 2 -26.54 0.00 -16.03
N ASN A 3 -27.19 0.73 -16.92
CA ASN A 3 -26.61 1.85 -17.65
C ASN A 3 -26.35 2.95 -16.61
N ARG A 4 -25.14 3.00 -16.05
CA ARG A 4 -24.69 4.18 -15.31
C ARG A 4 -24.27 5.19 -16.35
N ASP A 5 -25.15 6.15 -16.61
CA ASP A 5 -24.78 7.36 -17.32
C ASP A 5 -23.51 7.91 -16.67
N THR A 6 -22.43 7.89 -17.44
CA THR A 6 -21.11 8.35 -16.99
C THR A 6 -21.19 9.86 -16.92
N PHE A 7 -21.45 10.38 -15.73
CA PHE A 7 -21.42 11.81 -15.47
C PHE A 7 -20.01 12.33 -15.76
N ARG A 8 -19.88 13.21 -16.76
CA ARG A 8 -18.59 13.77 -17.19
C ARG A 8 -18.31 15.07 -16.46
N PHE A 9 -17.17 15.16 -15.78
CA PHE A 9 -16.72 16.34 -15.05
C PHE A 9 -16.35 17.52 -15.97
N LEU A 10 -16.21 17.26 -17.28
CA LEU A 10 -16.02 18.18 -18.39
C LEU A 10 -17.22 19.11 -18.60
N ASP A 11 -18.42 18.66 -18.27
CA ASP A 11 -19.66 19.44 -18.46
C ASP A 11 -19.92 20.40 -17.28
N LEU A 12 -19.11 20.30 -16.23
CA LEU A 12 -19.24 21.12 -15.04
C LEU A 12 -18.38 22.39 -15.13
N PRO A 13 -18.96 23.58 -14.84
CA PRO A 13 -18.18 24.79 -14.64
C PRO A 13 -17.08 24.56 -13.59
N ILE A 14 -15.93 25.23 -13.72
CA ILE A 14 -14.79 25.14 -12.79
C ILE A 14 -15.22 25.29 -11.32
N VAL A 15 -16.24 26.11 -11.06
CA VAL A 15 -16.83 26.32 -9.73
C VAL A 15 -17.44 25.03 -9.16
N VAL A 16 -18.06 24.19 -9.99
CA VAL A 16 -18.67 22.93 -9.56
C VAL A 16 -17.62 21.83 -9.35
N THR A 17 -16.57 21.77 -10.18
CA THR A 17 -15.42 20.89 -9.90
C THR A 17 -14.76 21.25 -8.57
N ARG A 18 -14.61 22.55 -8.27
CA ARG A 18 -14.13 23.04 -6.97
C ARG A 18 -15.08 22.67 -5.83
N ASN A 19 -16.40 22.74 -6.03
CA ASN A 19 -17.36 22.32 -5.02
C ASN A 19 -17.28 20.82 -4.74
N VAL A 20 -17.16 19.97 -5.76
CA VAL A 20 -17.00 18.51 -5.56
C VAL A 20 -15.70 18.20 -4.83
N LEU A 21 -14.57 18.81 -5.23
CA LEU A 21 -13.30 18.68 -4.50
C LEU A 21 -13.38 19.24 -3.07
N SER A 22 -14.20 20.26 -2.81
CA SER A 22 -14.39 20.82 -1.46
C SER A 22 -15.28 19.97 -0.55
N THR A 23 -16.09 19.07 -1.13
CA THR A 23 -16.89 18.08 -0.40
C THR A 23 -16.15 16.75 -0.20
N MET A 24 -14.99 16.56 -0.84
CA MET A 24 -14.14 15.42 -0.59
C MET A 24 -13.54 15.53 0.80
N ASP A 25 -13.69 14.47 1.58
CA ASP A 25 -13.08 14.36 2.89
C ASP A 25 -11.55 14.52 2.74
N SER A 26 -10.89 15.00 3.79
CA SER A 26 -9.42 15.21 3.84
C SER A 26 -8.58 13.96 3.49
N PHE A 27 -9.25 12.81 3.41
CA PHE A 27 -8.70 11.50 3.11
C PHE A 27 -8.63 11.17 1.61
N ASP A 28 -9.47 11.76 0.76
CA ASP A 28 -9.73 11.29 -0.61
C ASP A 28 -9.43 12.37 -1.66
N ILE A 29 -8.15 12.69 -1.84
CA ILE A 29 -7.73 13.86 -2.60
C ILE A 29 -7.80 13.66 -4.13
N PHE A 30 -7.43 12.49 -4.66
CA PHE A 30 -7.32 12.29 -6.11
C PHE A 30 -8.08 11.07 -6.61
N TRP A 31 -9.20 11.32 -7.27
CA TRP A 31 -9.95 10.34 -8.06
C TRP A 31 -9.67 10.57 -9.55
N LEU A 32 -8.59 10.00 -10.07
CA LEU A 32 -8.02 10.29 -11.37
C LEU A 32 -9.02 10.14 -12.54
N ASN A 33 -9.88 9.13 -12.49
CA ASN A 33 -10.92 8.91 -13.49
C ASN A 33 -11.99 10.03 -13.52
N LEU A 34 -12.11 10.82 -12.45
CA LEU A 34 -13.01 11.97 -12.36
C LEU A 34 -12.31 13.30 -12.77
N LEU A 35 -10.98 13.31 -12.90
CA LEU A 35 -10.23 14.52 -13.23
C LEU A 35 -10.18 14.80 -14.73
N GLU A 36 -10.44 13.79 -15.58
CA GLU A 36 -10.56 13.93 -17.04
C GLU A 36 -9.38 14.69 -17.68
N GLY A 37 -8.16 14.40 -17.23
CA GLY A 37 -6.92 15.02 -17.72
C GLY A 37 -6.50 16.32 -17.03
N ARG A 38 -7.29 16.86 -16.09
CA ARG A 38 -7.00 18.10 -15.34
C ARG A 38 -6.16 17.87 -14.07
N ILE A 39 -5.17 16.99 -14.16
CA ILE A 39 -4.37 16.57 -13.00
C ILE A 39 -3.50 17.70 -12.50
N LYS A 40 -2.90 18.49 -13.40
CA LYS A 40 -2.02 19.62 -13.04
C LYS A 40 -2.79 20.68 -12.26
N GLU A 41 -3.93 21.09 -12.78
CA GLU A 41 -4.81 22.09 -12.15
C GLU A 41 -5.32 21.60 -10.79
N SER A 42 -5.60 20.30 -10.66
CA SER A 42 -6.02 19.70 -9.40
C SER A 42 -4.89 19.70 -8.37
N VAL A 43 -3.68 19.33 -8.78
CA VAL A 43 -2.47 19.37 -7.92
C VAL A 43 -2.17 20.80 -7.46
N GLU A 44 -2.21 21.78 -8.37
CA GLU A 44 -2.01 23.20 -8.03
C GLU A 44 -3.06 23.70 -7.03
N TRP A 45 -4.34 23.37 -7.26
CA TRP A 45 -5.42 23.74 -6.36
C TRP A 45 -5.25 23.14 -4.96
N VAL A 46 -4.91 21.85 -4.87
CA VAL A 46 -4.65 21.16 -3.60
C VAL A 46 -3.51 21.85 -2.84
N LYS A 47 -2.39 22.15 -3.51
CA LYS A 47 -1.25 22.83 -2.90
C LYS A 47 -1.58 24.24 -2.43
N GLN A 48 -2.43 24.96 -3.16
CA GLN A 48 -2.87 26.31 -2.75
C GLN A 48 -3.80 26.25 -1.53
N ARG A 49 -4.65 25.22 -1.44
CA ARG A 49 -5.69 25.10 -0.42
C ARG A 49 -5.16 24.52 0.90
N PHE A 50 -4.21 23.60 0.82
CA PHE A 50 -3.68 22.82 1.93
C PHE A 50 -2.16 23.02 2.03
N PRO A 51 -1.70 23.90 2.94
CA PRO A 51 -0.27 24.14 3.16
C PRO A 51 0.49 22.89 3.60
N GLU A 52 -0.19 22.01 4.34
CA GLU A 52 0.29 20.69 4.72
C GLU A 52 -0.79 19.66 4.41
N ILE A 53 -0.40 18.54 3.82
CA ILE A 53 -1.31 17.47 3.41
C ILE A 53 -0.95 16.25 4.24
N GLU A 54 -1.77 15.96 5.25
CA GLU A 54 -1.52 14.84 6.15
C GLU A 54 -1.60 13.50 5.39
N ARG A 55 -2.60 13.36 4.51
CA ARG A 55 -2.93 12.09 3.87
C ARG A 55 -3.26 12.31 2.40
N ILE A 56 -2.81 11.40 1.55
CA ILE A 56 -3.17 11.36 0.13
C ILE A 56 -3.73 9.98 -0.19
N HIS A 57 -4.85 9.97 -0.89
CA HIS A 57 -5.36 8.80 -1.58
C HIS A 57 -5.41 9.09 -3.08
N ILE A 58 -4.68 8.29 -3.86
CA ILE A 58 -4.71 8.29 -5.32
C ILE A 58 -5.50 7.05 -5.76
N HIS A 59 -6.67 7.28 -6.32
CA HIS A 59 -7.57 6.26 -6.84
C HIS A 59 -7.84 6.49 -8.33
N GLY A 60 -8.07 5.41 -9.06
CA GLY A 60 -8.46 5.48 -10.46
C GLY A 60 -8.29 4.14 -11.16
N PRO A 61 -9.36 3.51 -11.64
CA PRO A 61 -9.23 2.31 -12.46
C PRO A 61 -8.72 2.67 -13.86
N ASN A 62 -7.75 1.92 -14.37
CA ASN A 62 -7.24 2.03 -15.75
C ASN A 62 -6.82 3.47 -16.12
N VAL A 63 -5.87 4.00 -15.35
CA VAL A 63 -5.32 5.34 -15.52
C VAL A 63 -3.88 5.31 -16.07
N PRO A 64 -3.40 6.35 -16.76
CA PRO A 64 -2.00 6.40 -17.16
C PRO A 64 -1.06 6.43 -15.95
N GLN A 65 0.01 5.63 -15.97
CA GLN A 65 1.01 5.63 -14.89
C GLN A 65 1.60 7.02 -14.66
N LYS A 66 1.86 7.77 -15.74
CA LYS A 66 2.42 9.13 -15.68
C LYS A 66 1.57 10.10 -14.87
N ASP A 67 0.27 9.87 -14.81
CA ASP A 67 -0.68 10.73 -14.11
C ASP A 67 -0.60 10.49 -12.60
N VAL A 68 -0.45 9.23 -12.19
CA VAL A 68 -0.14 8.85 -10.80
C VAL A 68 1.23 9.39 -10.41
N GLN A 69 2.25 9.20 -11.26
CA GLN A 69 3.61 9.67 -11.01
C GLN A 69 3.67 11.19 -10.86
N TYR A 70 2.93 11.94 -11.69
CA TYR A 70 2.88 13.39 -11.59
C TYR A 70 2.37 13.87 -10.22
N ILE A 71 1.37 13.20 -9.64
CA ILE A 71 0.90 13.54 -8.29
C ILE A 71 2.00 13.27 -7.26
N LEU A 72 2.65 12.10 -7.32
CA LEU A 72 3.72 11.70 -6.41
C LEU A 72 4.93 12.64 -6.46
N ASP A 73 5.26 13.14 -7.66
CA ASP A 73 6.37 14.08 -7.86
C ASP A 73 6.08 15.48 -7.31
N ASN A 74 4.81 15.84 -7.14
CA ASN A 74 4.41 17.21 -6.79
C ASN A 74 3.84 17.37 -5.38
N ILE A 75 3.44 16.27 -4.74
CA ILE A 75 2.81 16.26 -3.43
C ILE A 75 3.35 15.09 -2.60
N THR A 76 3.92 15.40 -1.44
CA THR A 76 4.35 14.43 -0.44
C THR A 76 3.48 14.58 0.80
N PRO A 77 2.79 13.52 1.26
CA PRO A 77 1.99 13.58 2.48
C PRO A 77 2.89 13.58 3.72
N THR A 78 2.41 14.14 4.84
CA THR A 78 3.15 14.11 6.11
C THR A 78 2.89 12.86 6.95
N ASN A 79 1.81 12.12 6.70
CA ASN A 79 1.45 10.93 7.48
C ASN A 79 1.18 9.70 6.60
N LYS A 80 0.26 9.77 5.63
CA LYS A 80 -0.23 8.56 4.93
C LYS A 80 -0.32 8.72 3.42
N LEU A 81 0.20 7.73 2.70
CA LEU A 81 0.02 7.58 1.26
C LEU A 81 -0.75 6.29 0.95
N ARG A 82 -1.90 6.42 0.29
CA ARG A 82 -2.67 5.30 -0.26
C ARG A 82 -2.76 5.41 -1.77
N ILE A 83 -2.38 4.35 -2.48
CA ILE A 83 -2.48 4.27 -3.93
C ILE A 83 -3.33 3.05 -4.25
N THR A 84 -4.55 3.26 -4.74
CA THR A 84 -5.41 2.19 -5.28
C THR A 84 -5.67 2.38 -6.78
N ALA A 85 -4.96 3.32 -7.40
CA ALA A 85 -4.98 3.51 -8.84
C ALA A 85 -4.35 2.31 -9.56
N GLU A 86 -5.09 1.77 -10.53
CA GLU A 86 -4.60 0.71 -11.41
C GLU A 86 -4.10 1.35 -12.70
N THR A 87 -2.78 1.29 -12.92
CA THR A 87 -2.15 1.92 -14.07
C THR A 87 -2.20 1.02 -15.30
N ASN A 88 -2.46 1.59 -16.48
CA ASN A 88 -2.55 0.86 -17.75
C ASN A 88 -1.26 0.12 -18.09
N GLU A 89 -0.13 0.79 -17.89
CA GLU A 89 1.19 0.33 -18.31
C GLU A 89 1.82 -0.64 -17.29
N LYS A 90 1.28 -0.69 -16.06
CA LYS A 90 1.82 -1.46 -14.93
C LYS A 90 3.33 -1.23 -14.73
N LEU A 91 3.76 0.01 -14.96
CA LEU A 91 5.13 0.42 -14.77
C LEU A 91 5.37 0.80 -13.30
N PRO A 92 6.60 0.64 -12.79
CA PRO A 92 6.91 1.03 -11.42
C PRO A 92 6.59 2.48 -11.12
N LEU A 93 6.13 2.75 -9.90
CA LEU A 93 5.98 4.10 -9.37
C LEU A 93 7.19 4.46 -8.52
N LYS A 94 7.74 5.65 -8.74
CA LYS A 94 8.77 6.22 -7.88
C LYS A 94 8.08 6.93 -6.71
N ILE A 95 8.24 6.38 -5.51
CA ILE A 95 7.64 6.91 -4.29
C ILE A 95 8.77 7.40 -3.39
N GLU A 96 8.80 8.72 -3.18
CA GLU A 96 9.80 9.39 -2.35
C GLU A 96 9.13 10.10 -1.17
N GLY A 97 9.90 10.37 -0.13
CA GLY A 97 9.46 11.05 1.08
C GLY A 97 9.59 10.21 2.35
N THR A 98 9.21 10.81 3.47
CA THR A 98 9.22 10.17 4.78
C THR A 98 7.88 10.44 5.44
N PHE A 99 7.13 9.38 5.69
CA PHE A 99 5.80 9.42 6.28
C PHE A 99 5.51 8.07 6.95
N GLU A 100 4.50 8.01 7.79
CA GLU A 100 4.25 6.85 8.67
C GLU A 100 3.75 5.62 7.90
N GLN A 101 2.87 5.82 6.90
CA GLN A 101 2.14 4.71 6.29
C GLN A 101 2.10 4.77 4.77
N ILE A 102 2.46 3.66 4.13
CA ILE A 102 2.24 3.40 2.71
C ILE A 102 1.28 2.23 2.51
N ARG A 103 0.27 2.42 1.65
CA ARG A 103 -0.62 1.35 1.18
C ARG A 103 -0.74 1.38 -0.33
N ILE A 104 -0.35 0.28 -0.98
CA ILE A 104 -0.52 0.08 -2.43
C ILE A 104 -1.56 -1.02 -2.63
N GLY A 105 -2.63 -0.72 -3.36
CA GLY A 105 -3.75 -1.62 -3.63
C GLY A 105 -3.62 -2.39 -4.96
N SER A 106 -2.87 -1.83 -5.91
CA SER A 106 -2.72 -2.35 -7.28
C SER A 106 -1.24 -2.57 -7.59
N GLY A 107 -0.59 -3.39 -6.79
CA GLY A 107 0.86 -3.60 -6.76
C GLY A 107 1.42 -4.59 -7.77
N SER A 108 0.74 -4.86 -8.89
CA SER A 108 1.19 -5.89 -9.86
C SER A 108 2.55 -5.58 -10.51
N TRP A 109 2.99 -4.33 -10.44
CA TRP A 109 4.30 -3.85 -10.89
C TRP A 109 5.41 -4.01 -9.83
N ILE A 110 5.05 -4.32 -8.58
CA ILE A 110 6.00 -4.45 -7.47
C ILE A 110 6.74 -5.78 -7.61
N THR A 111 8.05 -5.68 -7.81
CA THR A 111 8.96 -6.83 -7.74
C THR A 111 9.41 -7.07 -6.30
N VAL A 112 10.04 -8.21 -6.02
CA VAL A 112 10.63 -8.50 -4.69
C VAL A 112 11.63 -7.41 -4.26
N ASP A 113 12.42 -6.87 -5.19
CA ASP A 113 13.37 -5.78 -4.90
C ASP A 113 12.65 -4.48 -4.52
N HIS A 114 11.57 -4.14 -5.21
CA HIS A 114 10.74 -2.99 -4.81
C HIS A 114 10.16 -3.19 -3.41
N ALA A 115 9.62 -4.38 -3.13
CA ALA A 115 9.04 -4.71 -1.83
C ALA A 115 10.06 -4.55 -0.69
N MET A 116 11.27 -5.11 -0.85
CA MET A 116 12.34 -5.01 0.16
C MET A 116 12.81 -3.57 0.40
N ASN A 117 12.69 -2.68 -0.60
CA ASN A 117 13.12 -1.28 -0.48
C ASN A 117 12.05 -0.36 0.12
N PHE A 118 10.81 -0.82 0.33
CA PHE A 118 9.78 -0.05 1.03
C PHE A 118 10.07 -0.02 2.54
N ASN A 119 10.89 0.93 2.96
CA ASN A 119 11.31 1.10 4.36
C ASN A 119 10.51 2.19 5.08
N PHE A 120 9.20 1.98 5.24
CA PHE A 120 8.30 2.84 6.02
C PHE A 120 7.85 2.13 7.31
N PRO A 121 7.42 2.87 8.36
CA PRO A 121 6.93 2.25 9.60
C PRO A 121 5.77 1.26 9.37
N TYR A 122 4.80 1.62 8.54
CA TYR A 122 3.66 0.76 8.20
C TYR A 122 3.55 0.58 6.68
N VAL A 123 3.72 -0.65 6.19
CA VAL A 123 3.74 -0.99 4.77
C VAL A 123 2.65 -2.02 4.47
N ALA A 124 1.82 -1.73 3.47
CA ALA A 124 0.76 -2.63 3.00
C ALA A 124 0.82 -2.73 1.46
N LEU A 125 1.21 -3.89 0.93
CA LEU A 125 1.43 -4.14 -0.49
C LEU A 125 0.44 -5.20 -1.01
N MET A 126 -0.61 -4.73 -1.68
CA MET A 126 -1.70 -5.56 -2.18
C MET A 126 -1.76 -5.54 -3.70
N GLY A 127 -2.46 -6.52 -4.27
CA GLY A 127 -2.53 -6.73 -5.71
C GLY A 127 -1.16 -7.06 -6.32
N THR A 128 -0.22 -7.59 -5.51
CA THR A 128 1.12 -7.99 -5.97
C THR A 128 1.08 -9.37 -6.62
N ILE A 129 2.14 -9.69 -7.37
CA ILE A 129 2.38 -11.03 -7.92
C ILE A 129 3.51 -11.76 -7.17
N ILE A 130 3.85 -11.29 -5.97
CA ILE A 130 4.94 -11.81 -5.16
C ILE A 130 4.57 -13.22 -4.69
N THR A 131 5.46 -14.17 -4.98
CA THR A 131 5.30 -15.58 -4.67
C THR A 131 5.63 -15.88 -3.21
N ASN A 132 5.16 -17.02 -2.69
CA ASN A 132 5.53 -17.47 -1.35
C ASN A 132 7.06 -17.64 -1.18
N GLN A 133 7.77 -18.04 -2.24
CA GLN A 133 9.23 -18.13 -2.26
C GLN A 133 9.89 -16.76 -2.14
N GLU A 134 9.37 -15.74 -2.82
CA GLU A 134 9.85 -14.36 -2.68
C GLU A 134 9.50 -13.77 -1.30
N LEU A 135 8.35 -14.13 -0.71
CA LEU A 135 8.07 -13.80 0.70
C LEU A 135 9.12 -14.39 1.64
N ASN A 136 9.51 -15.65 1.44
CA ASN A 136 10.60 -16.27 2.18
C ASN A 136 11.93 -15.51 2.01
N MET A 137 12.23 -15.04 0.80
CA MET A 137 13.39 -14.19 0.54
C MET A 137 13.32 -12.87 1.31
N ILE A 138 12.16 -12.20 1.34
CA ILE A 138 11.96 -10.97 2.12
C ILE A 138 12.21 -11.23 3.60
N LEU A 139 11.63 -12.31 4.16
CA LEU A 139 11.80 -12.66 5.58
C LEU A 139 13.26 -12.98 5.93
N LYS A 140 13.98 -13.73 5.08
CA LYS A 140 15.42 -14.01 5.28
C LYS A 140 16.24 -12.72 5.22
N ASN A 141 15.95 -11.83 4.29
CA ASN A 141 16.61 -10.52 4.22
C ASN A 141 16.28 -9.64 5.44
N TRP A 142 15.07 -9.69 5.96
CA TRP A 142 14.72 -9.01 7.21
C TRP A 142 15.52 -9.58 8.38
N ILE A 143 15.61 -10.91 8.51
CA ILE A 143 16.42 -11.60 9.55
C ILE A 143 17.89 -11.18 9.47
N ASP A 144 18.43 -11.03 8.27
CA ASP A 144 19.80 -10.61 8.01
C ASP A 144 20.02 -9.09 8.11
N MET A 145 19.00 -8.30 8.49
CA MET A 145 19.04 -6.83 8.52
C MET A 145 19.35 -6.17 7.17
N LYS A 146 18.90 -6.76 6.07
CA LYS A 146 19.09 -6.23 4.71
C LYS A 146 17.91 -5.41 4.21
N CYS A 147 16.72 -5.55 4.80
CA CYS A 147 15.52 -4.80 4.43
C CYS A 147 14.64 -4.47 5.64
N HIS A 148 13.68 -3.54 5.46
CA HIS A 148 12.63 -3.24 6.43
C HIS A 148 13.17 -2.93 7.85
N LEU A 149 14.26 -2.15 7.93
CA LEU A 149 14.93 -1.84 9.20
C LEU A 149 14.07 -0.97 10.13
N ASN A 150 13.26 -0.08 9.54
CA ASN A 150 12.37 0.83 10.26
C ASN A 150 10.90 0.39 10.24
N THR A 151 10.60 -0.73 9.57
CA THR A 151 9.23 -1.20 9.39
C THR A 151 8.75 -1.92 10.65
N LYS A 152 7.71 -1.35 11.28
CA LYS A 152 7.01 -1.93 12.43
C LYS A 152 5.99 -2.98 11.99
N GLN A 153 5.40 -2.78 10.81
CA GLN A 153 4.45 -3.72 10.23
C GLN A 153 4.52 -3.74 8.70
N LEU A 154 4.59 -4.95 8.15
CA LEU A 154 4.49 -5.24 6.73
C LEU A 154 3.30 -6.18 6.51
N GLU A 155 2.40 -5.82 5.61
CA GLU A 155 1.35 -6.72 5.08
C GLU A 155 1.52 -6.84 3.57
N ILE A 156 1.48 -8.07 3.05
CA ILE A 156 1.71 -8.37 1.65
C ILE A 156 0.91 -9.61 1.22
N ASN A 157 0.42 -9.66 -0.02
CA ASN A 157 -0.39 -10.80 -0.50
C ASN A 157 0.27 -12.16 -0.24
N LEU A 158 -0.56 -13.12 0.17
CA LEU A 158 -0.19 -14.53 0.31
C LEU A 158 -0.91 -15.35 -0.77
N MET A 159 -0.14 -15.98 -1.66
CA MET A 159 -0.68 -16.69 -2.82
C MET A 159 -1.23 -18.07 -2.46
N ASP A 160 -0.52 -18.81 -1.60
CA ASP A 160 -0.95 -20.12 -1.15
C ASP A 160 -0.81 -20.25 0.37
N ARG A 161 -1.96 -20.35 1.04
CA ARG A 161 -2.02 -20.59 2.47
C ARG A 161 -1.63 -22.02 2.85
N LYS A 162 -1.97 -23.03 2.04
CA LYS A 162 -1.86 -24.45 2.44
C LYS A 162 -0.42 -24.86 2.71
N ASN A 163 0.50 -24.35 1.90
CA ASN A 163 1.93 -24.67 2.01
C ASN A 163 2.72 -23.55 2.70
N PHE A 164 2.06 -22.68 3.48
CA PHE A 164 2.68 -21.49 4.07
C PHE A 164 3.95 -21.81 4.87
N LEU A 165 3.90 -22.83 5.75
CA LEU A 165 5.05 -23.23 6.57
C LEU A 165 6.20 -23.80 5.73
N ASP A 166 5.87 -24.60 4.71
CA ASP A 166 6.84 -25.27 3.86
C ASP A 166 7.43 -24.35 2.77
N THR A 167 6.86 -23.16 2.58
CA THR A 167 7.30 -22.18 1.57
C THR A 167 7.77 -20.89 2.21
N VAL A 168 6.87 -20.11 2.82
CA VAL A 168 7.17 -18.79 3.38
C VAL A 168 8.12 -18.90 4.58
N LEU A 169 7.93 -19.89 5.46
CA LEU A 169 8.80 -20.11 6.62
C LEU A 169 9.87 -21.21 6.39
N GLU A 170 10.11 -21.61 5.15
CA GLU A 170 11.09 -22.64 4.83
C GLU A 170 12.49 -22.21 5.32
N LYS A 171 13.09 -23.05 6.18
CA LYS A 171 14.42 -22.83 6.80
C LYS A 171 14.52 -21.54 7.63
N ILE A 172 13.39 -21.01 8.11
CA ILE A 172 13.36 -19.91 9.08
C ILE A 172 13.05 -20.49 10.46
N PRO A 173 13.94 -20.35 11.45
CA PRO A 173 13.62 -20.74 12.82
C PRO A 173 12.49 -19.87 13.38
N TYR A 174 11.45 -20.49 13.91
CA TYR A 174 10.34 -19.79 14.54
C TYR A 174 9.89 -20.47 15.84
N LYS A 175 9.19 -19.71 16.67
CA LYS A 175 8.42 -20.23 17.82
C LYS A 175 6.95 -19.91 17.62
N LYS A 176 6.06 -20.73 18.18
CA LYS A 176 4.66 -20.32 18.27
C LYS A 176 4.54 -19.18 19.28
N GLY A 177 3.99 -18.06 18.83
CA GLY A 177 3.80 -16.83 19.57
C GLY A 177 2.45 -16.79 20.29
N GLN A 178 2.06 -15.58 20.69
CA GLN A 178 0.74 -15.30 21.25
C GLN A 178 -0.14 -14.54 20.25
N PRO A 179 -1.47 -14.58 20.42
CA PRO A 179 -2.40 -13.90 19.54
C PRO A 179 -2.11 -12.42 19.35
N ILE A 180 -2.21 -11.98 18.11
CA ILE A 180 -1.98 -10.60 17.70
C ILE A 180 -3.30 -10.06 17.18
N VAL A 181 -3.65 -8.85 17.57
CA VAL A 181 -4.73 -8.12 16.90
C VAL A 181 -4.15 -7.47 15.64
N PRO A 182 -4.69 -7.79 14.44
CA PRO A 182 -4.34 -7.08 13.21
C PRO A 182 -4.54 -5.58 13.42
N VAL A 183 -3.58 -4.75 12.99
CA VAL A 183 -3.69 -3.29 13.17
C VAL A 183 -4.73 -2.70 12.21
N ASN A 184 -4.95 -3.36 11.07
CA ASN A 184 -5.98 -2.96 10.13
C ASN A 184 -7.34 -3.50 10.59
N PRO A 185 -8.30 -2.65 11.00
CA PRO A 185 -9.59 -3.10 11.53
C PRO A 185 -10.47 -3.81 10.48
N TYR A 186 -10.11 -3.68 9.19
CA TYR A 186 -10.78 -4.37 8.09
C TYR A 186 -10.20 -5.76 7.81
N HIS A 187 -9.12 -6.17 8.51
CA HIS A 187 -8.48 -7.46 8.31
C HIS A 187 -8.83 -8.38 9.47
N SER A 188 -9.22 -9.61 9.13
CA SER A 188 -9.49 -10.67 10.12
C SER A 188 -8.26 -11.56 10.23
N LEU A 189 -7.81 -11.84 11.45
CA LEU A 189 -6.76 -12.82 11.67
C LEU A 189 -7.28 -14.19 11.25
N VAL A 190 -6.57 -14.86 10.36
CA VAL A 190 -6.92 -16.19 9.85
C VAL A 190 -6.13 -17.25 10.59
N GLU A 191 -4.83 -17.03 10.69
CA GLU A 191 -3.86 -17.98 11.25
C GLU A 191 -2.58 -17.22 11.60
N GLY A 192 -1.74 -17.83 12.41
CA GLY A 192 -0.34 -17.47 12.42
C GLY A 192 0.01 -16.58 13.60
N GLU A 193 0.95 -17.11 14.37
CA GLU A 193 1.63 -16.49 15.49
C GLU A 193 3.00 -17.15 15.46
N TYR A 194 3.81 -16.83 14.44
CA TYR A 194 5.13 -17.43 14.27
C TYR A 194 6.19 -16.39 14.57
N ASP A 195 6.71 -16.45 15.79
CA ASP A 195 7.75 -15.53 16.26
C ASP A 195 9.09 -15.90 15.65
N ILE A 196 9.62 -14.97 14.86
CA ILE A 196 10.95 -15.03 14.27
C ILE A 196 11.86 -13.99 14.95
N LYS A 197 13.16 -14.21 14.87
CA LYS A 197 14.17 -13.34 15.48
C LYS A 197 15.15 -12.86 14.42
N ARG A 198 15.34 -11.54 14.35
CA ARG A 198 16.35 -10.88 13.52
C ARG A 198 17.73 -10.98 14.17
N SER A 199 18.79 -10.82 13.38
CA SER A 199 20.18 -10.98 13.83
C SER A 199 20.61 -10.02 14.93
N ASP A 200 20.04 -8.81 14.99
CA ASP A 200 20.22 -7.84 16.10
C ASP A 200 19.42 -8.19 17.37
N GLY A 201 18.58 -9.22 17.30
CA GLY A 201 17.76 -9.67 18.41
C GLY A 201 16.34 -9.12 18.43
N LEU A 202 15.98 -8.22 17.51
CA LEU A 202 14.59 -7.79 17.35
C LEU A 202 13.72 -9.00 17.00
N THR A 203 12.53 -9.07 17.58
CA THR A 203 11.58 -10.14 17.28
C THR A 203 10.39 -9.60 16.51
N ALA A 204 9.83 -10.42 15.65
CA ALA A 204 8.60 -10.13 14.95
C ALA A 204 7.72 -11.37 14.92
N SER A 205 6.42 -11.17 14.89
CA SER A 205 5.50 -12.26 14.61
C SER A 205 5.05 -12.23 13.17
N ILE A 206 5.04 -13.42 12.57
CA ILE A 206 4.43 -13.66 11.27
C ILE A 206 3.02 -14.20 11.48
N TYR A 207 2.06 -13.61 10.76
CA TYR A 207 0.66 -13.97 10.79
C TYR A 207 0.06 -13.99 9.38
N ILE A 208 -1.12 -14.57 9.25
CA ILE A 208 -1.96 -14.60 8.05
C ILE A 208 -3.26 -13.88 8.39
N CYS A 209 -3.60 -12.90 7.57
CA CYS A 209 -4.88 -12.22 7.68
C CYS A 209 -5.61 -12.22 6.35
N GLU A 210 -6.92 -12.00 6.41
CA GLU A 210 -7.78 -11.86 5.25
C GLU A 210 -8.42 -10.47 5.28
N GLY A 211 -8.23 -9.74 4.19
CA GLY A 211 -8.81 -8.42 3.97
C GLY A 211 -9.65 -8.38 2.71
N PRO A 212 -10.21 -7.21 2.36
CA PRO A 212 -11.01 -7.03 1.14
C PRO A 212 -10.27 -7.38 -0.16
N GLN A 213 -8.94 -7.48 -0.12
CA GLN A 213 -8.08 -7.73 -1.28
C GLN A 213 -7.49 -9.15 -1.28
N GLY A 214 -7.98 -10.01 -0.38
CA GLY A 214 -7.61 -11.43 -0.30
C GLY A 214 -6.76 -11.77 0.92
N LEU A 215 -6.05 -12.89 0.83
CA LEU A 215 -5.14 -13.38 1.85
C LEU A 215 -3.81 -12.62 1.82
N GLU A 216 -3.28 -12.36 3.00
CA GLU A 216 -2.07 -11.58 3.21
C GLU A 216 -1.22 -12.23 4.32
N MET A 217 0.09 -12.20 4.13
CA MET A 217 1.08 -12.44 5.18
C MET A 217 1.41 -11.10 5.84
N GLY A 218 1.36 -11.09 7.17
CA GLY A 218 1.78 -9.98 7.99
C GLY A 218 3.06 -10.29 8.76
N LEU A 219 3.96 -9.33 8.84
CA LEU A 219 5.10 -9.28 9.77
C LEU A 219 4.89 -8.08 10.69
N LYS A 220 4.86 -8.29 12.00
CA LYS A 220 4.74 -7.22 13.00
C LYS A 220 5.85 -7.33 14.02
N THR A 221 6.67 -6.29 14.16
CA THR A 221 7.74 -6.23 15.15
C THR A 221 7.19 -6.14 16.57
N LYS A 222 7.90 -6.72 17.52
CA LYS A 222 7.62 -6.60 18.95
C LYS A 222 8.67 -5.67 19.56
N ASP A 223 8.17 -4.61 20.18
CA ASP A 223 8.98 -3.69 20.99
C ASP A 223 9.27 -4.31 22.37
#